data_AF-F9RE73-F1
#
_entry.id   AF-F9RE73-F1
#
_cell.length_a   1.000
_cell.length_b   1.000
_cell.length_c   1.000
_cell.angle_alpha   90.00
_cell.angle_beta   90.00
_cell.angle_gamma   90.00
#
_symmetry.space_group_name_H-M   'P 1'
#
loop_
_entity.id
_entity.type
_entity.pdbx_description
1 polymer ?
#
loop_
_entity_poly.entity_id
_entity_poly.type
_entity_poly.pdbx_seq_one_letter_code
_entity_poly.pdbx_strand_id
1 'polypeptide(L)'
;MNHEFSVEKNAKKIGEFKNEKPSAYYYDLKQYLKYFPSHFKFNHRFGDETYLEPYPYFVKARPIEGDNRNAVLINLDKNRHFNFINDPYTYRQKKDLLVWRGAAYQEHRKRFIQEYYLNSLCNVGQTNKPIENVPWQKGKLSIEEQLQYKFILSIEGNDVATSLKWTLSSNSLCFMVKPKFETWFMEGTLIPGIHYVELKEDYSDLEEKIQHYLKNPQEAESIIQNAHKYIDQFKNPLVEDAISISVMQRYFELSNQISSSK
;
A
#
# COMPACT_ATOMS: atom_id res chain seq x y z
N MET A 1 1.64 21.27 -9.27
CA MET A 1 1.14 22.62 -8.96
C MET A 1 -0.37 22.55 -8.73
N ASN A 2 -0.89 23.33 -7.77
CA ASN A 2 -2.31 23.36 -7.43
C ASN A 2 -3.02 24.38 -8.32
N HIS A 3 -3.66 23.91 -9.40
CA HIS A 3 -4.44 24.75 -10.30
C HIS A 3 -5.94 24.61 -10.02
N GLU A 4 -6.70 25.67 -10.27
CA GLU A 4 -8.16 25.60 -10.26
C GLU A 4 -8.67 24.68 -11.38
N PHE A 5 -9.82 24.04 -11.15
CA PHE A 5 -10.46 23.14 -12.10
C PHE A 5 -11.99 23.27 -12.06
N SER A 6 -12.66 22.89 -13.15
CA SER A 6 -14.11 22.69 -13.14
C SER A 6 -14.42 21.25 -12.78
N VAL A 7 -15.36 21.02 -11.85
CA VAL A 7 -15.89 19.67 -11.63
C VAL A 7 -16.74 19.24 -12.82
N GLU A 8 -16.68 17.96 -13.18
CA GLU A 8 -17.41 17.46 -14.35
C GLU A 8 -18.94 17.60 -14.21
N LYS A 9 -19.63 17.69 -15.35
CA LYS A 9 -21.10 17.91 -15.38
C LYS A 9 -21.87 16.81 -14.65
N ASN A 10 -21.41 15.57 -14.81
CA ASN A 10 -21.91 14.32 -14.21
C ASN A 10 -21.34 14.02 -12.80
N ALA A 11 -20.46 14.87 -12.25
CA ALA A 11 -19.91 14.66 -10.91
C ALA A 11 -21.01 14.65 -9.83
N LYS A 12 -20.89 13.71 -8.88
CA LYS A 12 -21.90 13.42 -7.86
C LYS A 12 -21.92 14.50 -6.80
N LYS A 13 -23.11 14.94 -6.36
CA LYS A 13 -23.22 15.78 -5.15
C LYS A 13 -23.03 14.95 -3.88
N ILE A 14 -22.49 15.54 -2.82
CA ILE A 14 -22.33 14.88 -1.50
C ILE A 14 -23.65 14.34 -0.97
N GLY A 15 -24.74 15.10 -1.07
CA GLY A 15 -26.09 14.67 -0.66
C GLY A 15 -26.69 13.56 -1.53
N GLU A 16 -26.11 13.30 -2.71
CA GLU A 16 -26.51 12.25 -3.64
C GLU A 16 -25.63 10.99 -3.52
N PHE A 17 -24.60 11.00 -2.65
CA PHE A 17 -23.64 9.91 -2.47
C PHE A 17 -24.22 8.72 -1.67
N LYS A 18 -24.84 7.81 -2.41
CA LYS A 18 -25.44 6.57 -1.91
C LYS A 18 -24.39 5.47 -1.69
N ASN A 19 -24.77 4.43 -0.96
CA ASN A 19 -23.90 3.31 -0.60
C ASN A 19 -23.41 2.57 -1.85
N GLU A 20 -22.11 2.66 -2.13
CA GLU A 20 -21.43 2.08 -3.28
C GLU A 20 -20.50 0.94 -2.85
N LYS A 21 -20.14 0.05 -3.78
CA LYS A 21 -19.23 -1.07 -3.53
C LYS A 21 -17.82 -0.73 -4.04
N PRO A 22 -16.75 -1.18 -3.34
CA PRO A 22 -16.76 -1.92 -2.08
C PRO A 22 -17.12 -1.00 -0.89
N SER A 23 -17.91 -1.51 0.06
CA SER A 23 -18.50 -0.65 1.10
C SER A 23 -17.51 -0.08 2.12
N ALA A 24 -16.30 -0.66 2.24
CA ALA A 24 -15.22 -0.05 3.04
C ALA A 24 -14.84 1.33 2.49
N TYR A 25 -14.59 1.41 1.18
CA TYR A 25 -14.25 2.64 0.46
C TYR A 25 -15.37 3.69 0.60
N TYR A 26 -16.64 3.25 0.55
CA TYR A 26 -17.79 4.13 0.78
C TYR A 26 -17.76 4.78 2.16
N TYR A 27 -17.54 4.00 3.23
CA TYR A 27 -17.49 4.53 4.58
C TYR A 27 -16.26 5.41 4.82
N ASP A 28 -15.10 4.99 4.33
CA ASP A 28 -13.83 5.74 4.42
C ASP A 28 -13.92 7.11 3.72
N LEU A 29 -14.57 7.21 2.57
CA LEU A 29 -14.79 8.49 1.89
C LEU A 29 -15.88 9.31 2.58
N LYS A 30 -17.02 8.69 2.91
CA LYS A 30 -18.19 9.37 3.49
C LYS A 30 -17.91 10.00 4.86
N GLN A 31 -17.05 9.39 5.67
CA GLN A 31 -16.74 9.93 7.00
C GLN A 31 -16.12 11.33 6.97
N TYR A 32 -15.50 11.72 5.85
CA TYR A 32 -14.95 13.06 5.63
C TYR A 32 -15.87 13.96 4.79
N LEU A 33 -16.52 13.43 3.75
CA LEU A 33 -17.47 14.22 2.94
C LEU A 33 -18.60 14.86 3.77
N LYS A 34 -18.98 14.25 4.90
CA LYS A 34 -20.02 14.76 5.82
C LYS A 34 -19.72 16.16 6.40
N TYR A 35 -18.46 16.63 6.37
CA TYR A 35 -18.07 17.94 6.88
C TYR A 35 -18.32 19.09 5.88
N PHE A 36 -18.72 18.77 4.64
CA PHE A 36 -18.90 19.73 3.56
C PHE A 36 -20.38 19.84 3.13
N PRO A 37 -20.81 21.00 2.57
CA PRO A 37 -22.17 21.20 2.09
C PRO A 37 -22.66 20.13 1.11
N SER A 38 -23.88 19.64 1.31
CA SER A 38 -24.47 18.53 0.55
C SER A 38 -24.61 18.78 -0.96
N HIS A 39 -24.55 20.04 -1.41
CA HIS A 39 -24.62 20.42 -2.82
C HIS A 39 -23.26 20.42 -3.55
N PHE A 40 -22.14 20.33 -2.81
CA PHE A 40 -20.81 20.23 -3.42
C PHE A 40 -20.67 18.94 -4.22
N LYS A 41 -19.97 19.02 -5.34
CA LYS A 41 -19.68 17.93 -6.27
C LYS A 41 -18.26 17.42 -6.12
N PHE A 42 -18.10 16.12 -6.32
CA PHE A 42 -16.79 15.46 -6.32
C PHE A 42 -16.79 14.27 -7.29
N ASN A 43 -15.60 13.86 -7.69
CA ASN A 43 -15.34 12.65 -8.45
C ASN A 43 -14.55 11.65 -7.58
N HIS A 44 -14.83 10.36 -7.74
CA HIS A 44 -14.12 9.29 -7.04
C HIS A 44 -14.05 8.02 -7.88
N ARG A 45 -13.03 7.19 -7.63
CA ARG A 45 -12.91 5.83 -8.17
C ARG A 45 -12.52 4.86 -7.05
N PHE A 46 -13.23 3.74 -6.96
CA PHE A 46 -12.99 2.69 -5.97
C PHE A 46 -12.36 1.45 -6.59
N GLY A 47 -11.64 0.67 -5.78
CA GLY A 47 -10.91 -0.51 -6.21
C GLY A 47 -9.42 -0.24 -6.49
N ASP A 48 -8.81 -1.12 -7.28
CA ASP A 48 -7.37 -1.19 -7.52
C ASP A 48 -6.98 -0.62 -8.91
N GLU A 49 -7.88 0.13 -9.56
CA GLU A 49 -7.65 0.73 -10.88
C GLU A 49 -6.78 1.99 -10.77
N THR A 50 -5.67 2.03 -11.52
CA THR A 50 -4.62 3.05 -11.38
C THR A 50 -4.42 3.95 -12.61
N TYR A 51 -5.30 3.89 -13.62
CA TYR A 51 -5.22 4.80 -14.77
C TYR A 51 -5.48 6.26 -14.38
N LEU A 52 -4.84 7.20 -15.07
CA LEU A 52 -4.84 8.62 -14.70
C LEU A 52 -5.96 9.37 -15.42
N GLU A 53 -6.83 10.03 -14.66
CA GLU A 53 -7.99 10.77 -15.17
C GLU A 53 -7.57 12.17 -15.67
N PRO A 54 -8.27 12.75 -16.66
CA PRO A 54 -8.03 14.12 -17.12
C PRO A 54 -8.50 15.21 -16.13
N TYR A 55 -9.28 14.83 -15.09
CA TYR A 55 -9.78 15.72 -14.05
C TYR A 55 -9.49 15.17 -12.64
N PRO A 56 -9.46 16.00 -11.58
CA PRO A 56 -9.21 15.54 -10.21
C PRO A 56 -10.26 14.55 -9.67
N TYR A 57 -9.80 13.36 -9.29
CA TYR A 57 -10.59 12.27 -8.70
C TYR A 57 -10.01 11.85 -7.35
N PHE A 58 -10.86 11.58 -6.37
CA PHE A 58 -10.47 10.87 -5.15
C PHE A 58 -10.25 9.38 -5.45
N VAL A 59 -9.04 8.88 -5.19
CA VAL A 59 -8.64 7.49 -5.46
C VAL A 59 -7.88 6.89 -4.27
N LYS A 60 -7.87 5.55 -4.17
CA LYS A 60 -7.04 4.81 -3.19
C LYS A 60 -5.56 4.85 -3.55
N ALA A 61 -5.26 4.59 -4.82
CA ALA A 61 -3.92 4.31 -5.33
C ALA A 61 -3.69 5.00 -6.68
N ARG A 62 -2.44 5.32 -6.99
CA ARG A 62 -2.00 5.89 -8.27
C ARG A 62 -0.57 5.45 -8.62
N PRO A 63 -0.16 5.52 -9.90
CA PRO A 63 1.24 5.37 -10.29
C PRO A 63 2.11 6.46 -9.66
N ILE A 64 3.32 6.10 -9.22
CA ILE A 64 4.31 7.06 -8.70
C ILE A 64 4.89 7.90 -9.85
N GLU A 65 5.15 7.25 -10.99
CA GLU A 65 5.69 7.89 -12.19
C GLU A 65 4.57 8.37 -13.14
N GLY A 66 4.87 9.36 -13.98
CA GLY A 66 3.90 9.99 -14.89
C GLY A 66 3.15 11.18 -14.29
N ASP A 67 2.15 11.70 -14.99
CA ASP A 67 1.42 12.90 -14.57
C ASP A 67 0.23 12.59 -13.65
N ASN A 68 0.53 12.16 -12.43
CA ASN A 68 -0.47 11.72 -11.46
C ASN A 68 -1.24 12.86 -10.75
N ARG A 69 -1.12 14.12 -11.20
CA ARG A 69 -1.64 15.32 -10.51
C ARG A 69 -3.14 15.28 -10.20
N ASN A 70 -3.90 14.57 -11.03
CA ASN A 70 -5.36 14.43 -10.93
C ASN A 70 -5.81 13.25 -10.06
N ALA A 71 -4.90 12.33 -9.75
CA ALA A 71 -5.18 11.22 -8.84
C ALA A 71 -4.96 11.70 -7.40
N VAL A 72 -6.02 12.26 -6.80
CA VAL A 72 -6.01 12.80 -5.43
C VAL A 72 -6.19 11.65 -4.45
N LEU A 73 -5.13 11.34 -3.70
CA LEU A 73 -5.14 10.25 -2.73
C LEU A 73 -6.04 10.56 -1.54
N ILE A 74 -6.85 9.59 -1.14
CA ILE A 74 -7.59 9.54 0.13
C ILE A 74 -7.31 8.18 0.79
N ASN A 75 -7.29 8.13 2.13
CA ASN A 75 -7.11 6.89 2.88
C ASN A 75 -8.35 5.97 2.78
N LEU A 76 -8.43 5.19 1.68
CA LEU A 76 -9.51 4.26 1.36
C LEU A 76 -9.09 2.80 1.52
N ASP A 77 -10.05 1.92 1.86
CA ASP A 77 -9.80 0.52 2.26
C ASP A 77 -8.90 0.44 3.51
N LYS A 78 -9.01 1.47 4.39
CA LYS A 78 -7.99 1.78 5.39
C LYS A 78 -7.79 0.65 6.39
N ASN A 79 -8.89 0.01 6.83
CA ASN A 79 -8.85 -1.11 7.79
C ASN A 79 -8.09 -2.33 7.25
N ARG A 80 -8.01 -2.50 5.92
CA ARG A 80 -7.28 -3.60 5.27
C ARG A 80 -5.79 -3.28 5.11
N HIS A 81 -5.45 -2.02 4.90
CA HIS A 81 -4.09 -1.60 4.57
C HIS A 81 -3.31 -1.05 5.79
N PHE A 82 -3.92 -0.22 6.63
CA PHE A 82 -3.29 0.45 7.78
C PHE A 82 -3.39 -0.38 9.08
N ASN A 83 -3.28 -1.69 8.97
CA ASN A 83 -3.20 -2.60 10.11
C ASN A 83 -1.75 -2.70 10.60
N PHE A 84 -1.32 -1.76 11.44
CA PHE A 84 0.01 -1.80 12.06
C PHE A 84 0.05 -2.81 13.20
N ILE A 85 1.03 -3.71 13.17
CA ILE A 85 1.10 -4.86 14.07
C ILE A 85 2.12 -4.65 15.19
N ASN A 86 1.83 -5.24 16.36
CA ASN A 86 2.80 -5.38 17.43
C ASN A 86 3.46 -6.76 17.33
N ASP A 87 4.68 -6.81 16.80
CA ASP A 87 5.40 -8.05 16.54
C ASP A 87 6.10 -8.56 17.82
N PRO A 88 5.71 -9.72 18.37
CA PRO A 88 6.25 -10.20 19.64
C PRO A 88 7.64 -10.83 19.52
N TYR A 89 8.19 -10.97 18.30
CA TYR A 89 9.50 -11.57 18.06
C TYR A 89 10.50 -10.50 17.65
N THR A 90 11.67 -10.46 18.28
CA THR A 90 12.82 -9.70 17.76
C THR A 90 13.33 -10.31 16.45
N TYR A 91 14.01 -9.51 15.62
CA TYR A 91 14.62 -10.00 14.36
C TYR A 91 15.44 -11.27 14.55
N ARG A 92 16.21 -11.36 15.64
CA ARG A 92 17.12 -12.47 15.95
C ARG A 92 16.44 -13.77 16.39
N GLN A 93 15.18 -13.71 16.82
CA GLN A 93 14.39 -14.90 17.20
C GLN A 93 13.69 -15.57 16.01
N LYS A 94 13.64 -14.89 14.87
CA LYS A 94 12.93 -15.35 13.67
C LYS A 94 13.77 -16.31 12.83
N LYS A 95 13.11 -17.14 12.03
CA LYS A 95 13.72 -18.11 11.11
C LYS A 95 14.52 -17.40 10.01
N ASP A 96 15.66 -17.98 9.67
CA ASP A 96 16.59 -17.53 8.62
C ASP A 96 16.09 -17.78 7.19
N LEU A 97 14.82 -17.46 6.93
CA LEU A 97 14.12 -17.72 5.68
C LEU A 97 13.28 -16.50 5.29
N LEU A 98 13.11 -16.32 3.98
CA LEU A 98 12.16 -15.38 3.41
C LEU A 98 10.79 -16.03 3.24
N VAL A 99 9.71 -15.32 3.57
CA VAL A 99 8.33 -15.81 3.40
C VAL A 99 7.52 -14.94 2.44
N TRP A 100 6.67 -15.60 1.66
CA TRP A 100 5.62 -14.96 0.87
C TRP A 100 4.38 -15.87 0.75
N ARG A 101 3.19 -15.30 0.90
CA ARG A 101 1.92 -15.92 0.52
C ARG A 101 1.02 -14.89 -0.14
N GLY A 102 0.57 -15.17 -1.36
CA GLY A 102 -0.35 -14.29 -2.06
C GLY A 102 -0.93 -14.91 -3.33
N ALA A 103 -1.86 -14.21 -3.96
CA ALA A 103 -2.34 -14.62 -5.27
C ALA A 103 -1.34 -14.22 -6.37
N ALA A 104 -0.93 -15.17 -7.21
CA ALA A 104 -0.04 -14.99 -8.35
C ALA A 104 -0.86 -15.04 -9.66
N TYR A 105 -1.61 -13.98 -9.94
CA TYR A 105 -2.33 -13.84 -11.22
C TYR A 105 -1.52 -13.03 -12.24
N GLN A 106 -0.83 -11.99 -11.75
CA GLN A 106 0.05 -11.13 -12.53
C GLN A 106 1.35 -11.84 -12.90
N GLU A 107 1.89 -11.51 -14.06
CA GLU A 107 3.01 -12.26 -14.67
C GLU A 107 4.30 -12.19 -13.84
N HIS A 108 4.60 -11.06 -13.22
CA HIS A 108 5.76 -10.92 -12.33
C HIS A 108 5.66 -11.82 -11.09
N ARG A 109 4.45 -11.96 -10.51
CA ARG A 109 4.22 -12.87 -9.37
C ARG A 109 4.31 -14.34 -9.79
N LYS A 110 3.84 -14.68 -11.00
CA LYS A 110 3.95 -16.04 -11.57
C LYS A 110 5.41 -16.43 -11.80
N ARG A 111 6.20 -15.54 -12.42
CA ARG A 111 7.64 -15.74 -12.62
C ARG A 111 8.36 -15.94 -11.29
N PHE A 112 8.18 -15.02 -10.35
CA PHE A 112 8.77 -15.13 -9.02
C PHE A 112 8.45 -16.49 -8.35
N ILE A 113 7.18 -16.91 -8.33
CA ILE A 113 6.85 -18.15 -7.63
C ILE A 113 7.39 -19.40 -8.35
N GLN A 114 7.41 -19.42 -9.69
CA GLN A 114 7.98 -20.53 -10.46
C GLN A 114 9.50 -20.68 -10.26
N GLU A 115 10.20 -19.57 -10.07
CA GLU A 115 11.66 -19.53 -9.87
C GLU A 115 12.06 -19.88 -8.43
N TYR A 116 11.35 -19.35 -7.42
CA TYR A 116 11.79 -19.43 -6.02
C TYR A 116 11.08 -20.48 -5.13
N TYR A 117 10.10 -21.25 -5.62
CA TYR A 117 9.34 -22.20 -4.76
C TYR A 117 10.13 -23.42 -4.23
N LEU A 118 11.26 -23.77 -4.85
CA LEU A 118 12.20 -24.80 -4.36
C LEU A 118 13.45 -24.20 -3.70
N ASN A 119 13.55 -22.88 -3.63
CA ASN A 119 14.73 -22.22 -3.10
C ASN A 119 14.85 -22.46 -1.58
N SER A 120 15.98 -23.00 -1.15
CA SER A 120 16.21 -23.38 0.27
C SER A 120 16.17 -22.20 1.26
N LEU A 121 16.33 -20.96 0.77
CA LEU A 121 16.21 -19.73 1.56
C LEU A 121 14.78 -19.19 1.63
N CYS A 122 13.82 -19.83 0.95
CA CYS A 122 12.47 -19.33 0.73
C CYS A 122 11.40 -20.31 1.22
N ASN A 123 10.41 -19.78 1.95
CA ASN A 123 9.12 -20.41 2.16
C ASN A 123 8.03 -19.61 1.43
N VAL A 124 7.92 -19.81 0.12
CA VAL A 124 7.01 -19.05 -0.75
C VAL A 124 5.90 -19.94 -1.33
N GLY A 125 4.74 -19.35 -1.64
CA GLY A 125 3.60 -20.11 -2.17
C GLY A 125 2.48 -19.24 -2.71
N GLN A 126 1.87 -19.64 -3.83
CA GLN A 126 0.67 -18.98 -4.34
C GLN A 126 -0.58 -19.49 -3.62
N THR A 127 -1.57 -18.62 -3.46
CA THR A 127 -2.87 -18.91 -2.84
C THR A 127 -4.03 -18.63 -3.80
N ASN A 128 -3.88 -19.02 -5.07
CA ASN A 128 -4.82 -18.71 -6.14
C ASN A 128 -6.20 -19.35 -5.91
N LYS A 129 -7.23 -18.70 -6.46
CA LYS A 129 -8.63 -19.15 -6.51
C LYS A 129 -9.16 -18.94 -7.95
N PRO A 130 -9.58 -20.00 -8.67
CA PRO A 130 -9.58 -21.41 -8.28
C PRO A 130 -8.18 -21.96 -7.94
N ILE A 131 -8.15 -23.08 -7.22
CA ILE A 131 -6.90 -23.77 -6.86
C ILE A 131 -6.30 -24.38 -8.13
N GLU A 132 -5.01 -24.13 -8.36
CA GLU A 132 -4.27 -24.69 -9.50
C GLU A 132 -3.50 -25.95 -9.09
N ASN A 133 -3.39 -26.93 -9.98
CA ASN A 133 -2.63 -28.16 -9.74
C ASN A 133 -1.12 -27.96 -10.02
N VAL A 134 -0.47 -27.18 -9.16
CA VAL A 134 0.96 -26.82 -9.28
C VAL A 134 1.66 -26.96 -7.93
N PRO A 135 2.95 -27.36 -7.87
CA PRO A 135 3.62 -27.69 -6.60
C PRO A 135 3.82 -26.48 -5.67
N TRP A 136 3.76 -25.26 -6.21
CA TRP A 136 3.82 -24.01 -5.47
C TRP A 136 2.45 -23.46 -5.02
N GLN A 137 1.35 -24.14 -5.32
CA GLN A 137 0.05 -23.87 -4.71
C GLN A 137 0.11 -24.29 -3.23
N LYS A 138 -0.05 -23.33 -2.31
CA LYS A 138 0.02 -23.56 -0.86
C LYS A 138 -1.24 -23.06 -0.14
N GLY A 139 -1.41 -23.49 1.11
CA GLY A 139 -2.34 -22.84 2.04
C GLY A 139 -1.95 -21.38 2.29
N LYS A 140 -2.93 -20.57 2.68
CA LYS A 140 -2.68 -19.25 3.25
C LYS A 140 -1.84 -19.39 4.53
N LEU A 141 -1.01 -18.39 4.80
CA LEU A 141 -0.48 -18.14 6.13
C LEU A 141 -1.17 -16.89 6.71
N SER A 142 -1.38 -16.86 8.02
CA SER A 142 -1.78 -15.67 8.75
C SER A 142 -0.66 -14.63 8.78
N ILE A 143 -0.89 -13.46 9.37
CA ILE A 143 0.19 -12.49 9.59
C ILE A 143 1.15 -13.05 10.66
N GLU A 144 0.61 -13.54 11.77
CA GLU A 144 1.33 -14.10 12.92
C GLU A 144 2.24 -15.28 12.55
N GLU A 145 1.81 -16.11 11.59
CA GLU A 145 2.65 -17.17 11.01
C GLU A 145 3.80 -16.63 10.16
N GLN A 146 3.58 -15.51 9.45
CA GLN A 146 4.62 -14.83 8.66
C GLN A 146 5.60 -14.03 9.54
N LEU A 147 5.19 -13.59 10.74
CA LEU A 147 6.10 -12.96 11.71
C LEU A 147 7.16 -13.90 12.27
N GLN A 148 7.08 -15.21 12.01
CA GLN A 148 8.12 -16.18 12.38
C GLN A 148 9.38 -16.09 11.50
N TYR A 149 9.39 -15.25 10.45
CA TYR A 149 10.42 -15.23 9.39
C TYR A 149 11.18 -13.90 9.40
N LYS A 150 12.52 -13.96 9.25
CA LYS A 150 13.37 -12.76 9.24
C LYS A 150 13.06 -11.83 8.08
N PHE A 151 12.75 -12.38 6.91
CA PHE A 151 12.48 -11.61 5.70
C PHE A 151 11.06 -11.84 5.24
N ILE A 152 10.34 -10.76 4.94
CA ILE A 152 8.99 -10.83 4.37
C ILE A 152 9.01 -10.08 3.06
N LEU A 153 8.60 -10.76 2.00
CA LEU A 153 8.55 -10.20 0.67
C LEU A 153 7.22 -9.46 0.45
N SER A 154 7.30 -8.23 -0.03
CA SER A 154 6.16 -7.47 -0.52
C SER A 154 6.24 -7.40 -2.04
N ILE A 155 5.22 -7.92 -2.72
CA ILE A 155 5.11 -7.89 -4.19
C ILE A 155 3.82 -7.18 -4.55
N GLU A 156 3.90 -6.12 -5.35
CA GLU A 156 2.73 -5.41 -5.90
C GLU A 156 1.83 -6.34 -6.71
N GLY A 157 0.54 -5.99 -6.82
CA GLY A 157 -0.49 -6.79 -7.46
C GLY A 157 -1.05 -6.08 -8.69
N ASN A 158 -2.32 -5.66 -8.61
CA ASN A 158 -2.89 -4.68 -9.53
C ASN A 158 -2.38 -3.28 -9.19
N ASP A 159 -2.24 -3.01 -7.89
CA ASP A 159 -1.67 -1.82 -7.27
C ASP A 159 -0.71 -2.24 -6.13
N VAL A 160 -0.64 -1.46 -5.04
CA VAL A 160 0.24 -1.73 -3.90
C VAL A 160 0.01 -3.09 -3.24
N ALA A 161 1.08 -3.68 -2.69
CA ALA A 161 0.99 -4.89 -1.90
C ALA A 161 0.23 -4.65 -0.58
N THR A 162 -0.83 -5.43 -0.32
CA THR A 162 -1.52 -5.40 0.99
C THR A 162 -0.58 -5.76 2.15
N SER A 163 0.54 -6.46 1.91
CA SER A 163 1.49 -6.82 2.97
C SER A 163 2.44 -5.72 3.40
N LEU A 164 2.66 -4.69 2.58
CA LEU A 164 3.75 -3.73 2.77
C LEU A 164 3.71 -3.04 4.13
N LYS A 165 2.58 -2.40 4.45
CA LYS A 165 2.41 -1.57 5.64
C LYS A 165 2.57 -2.37 6.94
N TRP A 166 1.95 -3.56 7.03
CA TRP A 166 2.10 -4.40 8.22
C TRP A 166 3.51 -4.99 8.32
N THR A 167 4.16 -5.30 7.18
CA THR A 167 5.56 -5.75 7.15
C THR A 167 6.50 -4.67 7.68
N LEU A 168 6.35 -3.42 7.22
CA LEU A 168 7.16 -2.28 7.68
C LEU A 168 6.91 -1.93 9.16
N SER A 169 5.74 -2.27 9.72
CA SER A 169 5.49 -2.16 11.17
C SER A 169 6.01 -3.34 12.01
N SER A 170 6.52 -4.40 11.36
CA SER A 170 6.98 -5.63 12.01
C SER A 170 8.47 -5.58 12.38
N ASN A 171 8.95 -6.59 13.10
CA ASN A 171 10.37 -6.81 13.34
C ASN A 171 11.02 -7.73 12.28
N SER A 172 10.32 -7.97 11.16
CA SER A 172 10.84 -8.67 9.99
C SER A 172 11.29 -7.65 8.93
N LEU A 173 12.42 -7.91 8.28
CA LEU A 173 13.00 -7.02 7.28
C LEU A 173 12.19 -7.10 5.98
N CYS A 174 11.67 -5.96 5.54
CA CYS A 174 10.87 -5.85 4.32
C CYS A 174 11.76 -5.95 3.07
N PHE A 175 11.48 -6.93 2.23
CA PHE A 175 12.06 -7.07 0.89
C PHE A 175 10.98 -6.68 -0.12
N MET A 176 11.30 -5.86 -1.12
CA MET A 176 10.40 -5.55 -2.23
C MET A 176 11.18 -4.91 -3.37
N VAL A 177 10.68 -5.05 -4.60
CA VAL A 177 11.12 -4.21 -5.72
C VAL A 177 10.76 -2.75 -5.47
N LYS A 178 11.45 -1.81 -6.14
CA LYS A 178 11.08 -0.38 -6.14
C LYS A 178 9.56 -0.22 -6.41
N PRO A 179 8.81 0.52 -5.58
CA PRO A 179 7.37 0.62 -5.70
C PRO A 179 6.99 1.37 -6.99
N LYS A 180 5.93 0.90 -7.66
CA LYS A 180 5.40 1.53 -8.89
C LYS A 180 4.10 2.29 -8.61
N PHE A 181 3.40 1.92 -7.54
CA PHE A 181 2.18 2.57 -7.09
C PHE A 181 2.31 3.12 -5.68
N GLU A 182 1.58 4.19 -5.41
CA GLU A 182 1.43 4.75 -4.07
C GLU A 182 -0.03 4.96 -3.71
N THR A 183 -0.26 4.93 -2.39
CA THR A 183 -1.50 5.23 -1.70
C THR A 183 -1.27 6.40 -0.75
N TRP A 184 -2.25 6.68 0.11
CA TRP A 184 -2.11 7.58 1.25
C TRP A 184 -0.84 7.37 2.12
N PHE A 185 -0.21 6.20 2.05
CA PHE A 185 1.02 5.86 2.77
C PHE A 185 2.30 6.35 2.11
N MET A 186 2.20 7.05 0.97
CA MET A 186 3.33 7.70 0.29
C MET A 186 4.46 6.71 -0.05
N GLU A 187 4.11 5.54 -0.59
CA GLU A 187 5.08 4.50 -0.98
C GLU A 187 6.25 5.04 -1.84
N GLY A 188 6.02 6.05 -2.69
CA GLY A 188 7.07 6.70 -3.49
C GLY A 188 8.11 7.49 -2.68
N THR A 189 7.91 7.68 -1.37
CA THR A 189 8.86 8.32 -0.45
C THR A 189 9.66 7.31 0.40
N LEU A 190 9.41 6.01 0.22
CA LEU A 190 10.23 4.97 0.86
C LEU A 190 11.63 4.95 0.25
N ILE A 191 12.66 5.05 1.09
CA ILE A 191 14.06 5.12 0.65
C ILE A 191 14.67 3.71 0.69
N PRO A 192 15.22 3.18 -0.42
CA PRO A 192 15.86 1.87 -0.46
C PRO A 192 17.13 1.84 0.41
N GLY A 193 17.37 0.72 1.09
CA GLY A 193 18.46 0.56 2.05
C GLY A 193 18.25 1.32 3.37
N ILE A 194 17.19 2.14 3.50
CA ILE A 194 16.86 2.88 4.73
C ILE A 194 15.55 2.38 5.32
N HIS A 195 14.47 2.23 4.52
CA HIS A 195 13.17 1.72 4.99
C HIS A 195 12.89 0.27 4.55
N TYR A 196 13.55 -0.22 3.49
CA TYR A 196 13.34 -1.58 2.95
C TYR A 196 14.55 -2.03 2.10
N VAL A 197 14.58 -3.31 1.73
CA VAL A 197 15.59 -3.92 0.85
C VAL A 197 15.05 -4.03 -0.59
N GLU A 198 15.72 -3.37 -1.56
CA GLU A 198 15.15 -3.00 -2.88
C GLU A 198 15.13 -4.06 -3.99
N LEU A 199 15.89 -5.15 -3.83
CA LEU A 199 16.05 -6.18 -4.89
C LEU A 199 16.40 -5.61 -6.30
N LYS A 200 16.06 -6.36 -7.35
CA LYS A 200 15.92 -5.99 -8.77
C LYS A 200 14.54 -6.44 -9.26
N GLU A 201 14.04 -5.92 -10.38
CA GLU A 201 12.73 -6.28 -10.93
C GLU A 201 12.58 -7.78 -11.29
N ASP A 202 13.69 -8.45 -11.58
CA ASP A 202 13.76 -9.88 -11.89
C ASP A 202 14.09 -10.76 -10.67
N TYR A 203 14.24 -10.18 -9.48
CA TYR A 203 14.63 -10.86 -8.24
C TYR A 203 16.02 -11.54 -8.27
N SER A 204 16.85 -11.29 -9.28
CA SER A 204 18.15 -11.98 -9.48
C SER A 204 19.20 -11.73 -8.39
N ASP A 205 18.94 -10.82 -7.45
CA ASP A 205 19.77 -10.51 -6.28
C ASP A 205 19.14 -10.93 -4.94
N LEU A 206 18.05 -11.71 -4.96
CA LEU A 206 17.32 -12.16 -3.77
C LEU A 206 18.20 -12.96 -2.81
N GLU A 207 18.89 -13.99 -3.32
CA GLU A 207 19.74 -14.86 -2.50
C GLU A 207 20.91 -14.09 -1.89
N GLU A 208 21.55 -13.24 -2.68
CA GLU A 208 22.66 -12.37 -2.25
C GLU A 208 22.21 -11.48 -1.08
N LYS A 209 21.07 -10.79 -1.24
CA LYS A 209 20.51 -9.92 -0.21
C LYS A 209 20.08 -10.70 1.04
N ILE A 210 19.46 -11.88 0.92
CA ILE A 210 19.18 -12.75 2.08
C ILE A 210 20.47 -13.09 2.82
N GLN A 211 21.49 -13.59 2.11
CA GLN A 211 22.76 -13.99 2.71
C GLN A 211 23.52 -12.82 3.36
N HIS A 212 23.42 -11.62 2.78
CA HIS A 212 23.97 -10.38 3.35
C HIS A 212 23.33 -10.05 4.71
N TYR A 213 22.00 -9.97 4.79
CA TYR A 213 21.30 -9.59 6.03
C TYR A 213 21.23 -10.70 7.10
N LEU A 214 21.53 -11.95 6.73
CA LEU A 214 21.83 -13.01 7.70
C LEU A 214 23.21 -12.81 8.35
N LYS A 215 24.22 -12.38 7.58
CA LYS A 215 25.58 -12.10 8.08
C LYS A 215 25.69 -10.76 8.81
N ASN A 216 24.87 -9.78 8.43
CA ASN A 216 24.88 -8.41 8.95
C ASN A 216 23.57 -8.06 9.69
N PRO A 217 23.22 -8.74 10.80
CA PRO A 217 21.92 -8.57 11.45
C PRO A 217 21.70 -7.17 12.05
N GLN A 218 22.76 -6.43 12.39
CA GLN A 218 22.66 -5.04 12.86
C GLN A 218 22.16 -4.09 11.76
N GLU A 219 22.51 -4.36 10.50
CA GLU A 219 22.05 -3.55 9.36
C GLU A 219 20.56 -3.78 9.11
N ALA A 220 20.12 -5.04 9.18
CA ALA A 220 18.71 -5.41 9.14
C ALA A 220 17.90 -4.72 10.25
N GLU A 221 18.40 -4.75 11.49
CA GLU A 221 17.77 -4.09 12.64
C GLU A 221 17.69 -2.56 12.47
N SER A 222 18.70 -1.93 11.85
CA SER A 222 18.69 -0.50 11.53
C SER A 222 17.60 -0.13 10.52
N ILE A 223 17.46 -0.92 9.44
CA ILE A 223 16.41 -0.71 8.42
C ILE A 223 15.02 -0.88 9.05
N ILE A 224 14.82 -1.91 9.88
CA ILE A 224 13.56 -2.14 10.61
C ILE A 224 13.23 -0.94 11.53
N GLN A 225 14.20 -0.43 12.28
CA GLN A 225 13.98 0.74 13.15
C GLN A 225 13.62 2.01 12.37
N ASN A 226 14.16 2.19 11.17
CA ASN A 226 13.80 3.33 10.31
C ASN A 226 12.43 3.14 9.65
N ALA A 227 12.06 1.91 9.28
CA ALA A 227 10.70 1.58 8.86
C ALA A 227 9.67 1.86 9.97
N HIS A 228 9.97 1.57 11.24
CA HIS A 228 9.11 1.92 12.38
C HIS A 228 8.90 3.43 12.51
N LYS A 229 9.98 4.23 12.45
CA LYS A 229 9.89 5.70 12.47
C LYS A 229 9.06 6.24 11.30
N TYR A 230 9.19 5.65 10.12
CA TYR A 230 8.36 6.00 8.96
C TYR A 230 6.89 5.65 9.18
N ILE A 231 6.59 4.51 9.82
CA ILE A 231 5.24 4.07 10.16
C ILE A 231 4.59 4.98 11.23
N ASP A 232 5.36 5.52 12.17
CA ASP A 232 4.83 6.29 13.31
C ASP A 232 4.03 7.54 12.92
N GLN A 233 4.33 8.18 11.78
CA GLN A 233 3.59 9.35 11.31
C GLN A 233 2.09 9.05 11.05
N PHE A 234 1.75 7.81 10.70
CA PHE A 234 0.38 7.37 10.37
C PHE A 234 -0.40 6.85 11.59
N LYS A 235 0.20 6.82 12.79
CA LYS A 235 -0.42 6.24 13.99
C LYS A 235 -1.36 7.19 14.74
N ASN A 236 -1.38 8.49 14.42
CA ASN A 236 -2.20 9.47 15.12
C ASN A 236 -3.53 9.72 14.35
N PRO A 237 -4.67 9.18 14.80
CA PRO A 237 -5.93 9.29 14.06
C PRO A 237 -6.45 10.73 13.94
N LEU A 238 -6.14 11.61 14.90
CA LEU A 238 -6.55 13.02 14.82
C LEU A 238 -5.78 13.78 13.73
N VAL A 239 -4.51 13.42 13.50
CA VAL A 239 -3.70 13.97 12.42
C VAL A 239 -4.17 13.41 11.07
N GLU A 240 -4.41 12.10 10.98
CA GLU A 240 -4.95 11.46 9.77
C GLU A 240 -6.32 12.02 9.35
N ASP A 241 -7.23 12.23 10.31
CA ASP A 241 -8.53 12.86 10.08
C ASP A 241 -8.36 14.32 9.61
N ALA A 242 -7.48 15.09 10.27
CA ALA A 242 -7.21 16.49 9.91
C ALA A 242 -6.59 16.65 8.52
N ILE A 243 -5.64 15.79 8.13
CA ILE A 243 -5.05 15.79 6.78
C ILE A 243 -6.12 15.39 5.75
N SER A 244 -6.93 14.37 6.04
CA SER A 244 -8.02 13.93 5.14
C SER A 244 -9.04 15.04 4.88
N ILE A 245 -9.46 15.76 5.92
CA ILE A 245 -10.34 16.93 5.79
C ILE A 245 -9.63 18.04 5.03
N SER A 246 -8.35 18.29 5.28
CA SER A 246 -7.57 19.34 4.59
C SER A 246 -7.39 19.07 3.09
N VAL A 247 -7.21 17.81 2.69
CA VAL A 247 -7.17 17.40 1.27
C VAL A 247 -8.51 17.65 0.59
N MET A 248 -9.63 17.31 1.23
CA MET A 248 -10.96 17.59 0.69
C MET A 248 -11.29 19.08 0.65
N GLN A 249 -10.96 19.83 1.71
CA GLN A 249 -11.05 21.29 1.76
C GLN A 249 -10.32 21.89 0.55
N ARG A 250 -9.07 21.47 0.30
CA ARG A 250 -8.28 21.97 -0.83
C ARG A 250 -8.86 21.58 -2.19
N TYR A 251 -9.46 20.40 -2.32
CA TYR A 251 -10.20 19.98 -3.52
C TYR A 251 -11.41 20.89 -3.78
N PHE A 252 -12.19 21.23 -2.74
CA PHE A 252 -13.37 22.08 -2.87
C PHE A 252 -13.06 23.57 -3.08
N GLU A 253 -11.93 24.07 -2.55
CA GLU A 253 -11.37 25.37 -2.90
C GLU A 253 -10.96 25.43 -4.39
N LEU A 254 -10.13 24.48 -4.84
CA LEU A 254 -9.63 24.45 -6.21
C LEU A 254 -10.72 24.17 -7.25
N SER A 255 -11.86 23.62 -6.85
CA SER A 255 -13.05 23.50 -7.71
C SER A 255 -13.99 24.70 -7.66
N ASN A 256 -13.59 25.80 -7.00
CA ASN A 256 -14.38 27.02 -6.80
C ASN A 256 -15.75 26.78 -6.11
N GLN A 257 -15.85 25.73 -5.28
CA GLN A 257 -17.06 25.39 -4.52
C GLN A 257 -17.04 25.97 -3.11
N ILE A 258 -15.84 26.08 -2.52
CA ILE A 258 -15.62 26.92 -1.33
C ILE A 258 -15.16 28.29 -1.81
N SER A 259 -15.94 29.32 -1.51
CA SER A 259 -15.47 30.69 -1.58
C SER A 259 -14.34 30.85 -0.57
N SER A 260 -13.12 31.13 -1.04
CA SER A 260 -12.02 31.50 -0.15
C SER A 260 -12.44 32.73 0.66
N SER A 261 -12.56 32.59 1.98
CA SER A 261 -12.67 33.74 2.88
C SER A 261 -11.36 34.53 2.75
N LYS A 262 -11.45 35.73 2.17
CA LYS A 262 -10.36 36.70 2.09
C LYS A 262 -9.93 37.17 3.48
#